data_AF-A0A0F5I2R4-F1
#
_entry.id   AF-A0A0F5I2R4-F1
#
_cell.length_a   1.000
_cell.length_b   1.000
_cell.length_c   1.000
_cell.angle_alpha   90.00
_cell.angle_beta   90.00
_cell.angle_gamma   90.00
#
_symmetry.space_group_name_H-M   'P 1'
#
loop_
_entity.id
_entity.type
_entity.pdbx_description
1 polymer ?
#
loop_
_entity_poly.entity_id
_entity_poly.type
_entity_poly.pdbx_seq_one_letter_code
_entity_poly.pdbx_strand_id
1 'polypeptide(L)'
;MVDALHNFIIASEVTAANIPGHQVLPAQLDHLRELFGRYCTEIALDSGYYNARFIKKIFSRKIFAYIAYRRIPVKEHPQCRRTQFRRIKEDLYACPCGVPFYYRTTTRKGSHEFKPPKGSCQGCPFAKKPGEDRVLRLSIHQETYNELRQQRLSLRGKILRSVRPSTVELSFAHSKELHGLRYARYRGVQKVKTQVLMTGIIQNLKKWAKLRSLQKIGLHLTSHIIEGSV
;
A
#
# COMPACT_ATOMS: atom_id res chain seq x y z
N MET A 1 8.70 -5.36 9.79
CA MET A 1 7.29 -5.77 9.87
C MET A 1 6.89 -5.87 11.33
N VAL A 2 5.68 -5.43 11.64
CA VAL A 2 5.11 -5.42 12.99
C VAL A 2 3.80 -6.20 12.94
N ASP A 3 3.60 -7.12 13.87
CA ASP A 3 2.31 -7.75 14.10
C ASP A 3 1.34 -6.71 14.65
N ALA A 4 0.20 -6.50 13.99
CA ALA A 4 -0.77 -5.49 14.38
C ALA A 4 -1.53 -5.86 15.67
N LEU A 5 -1.65 -7.14 16.00
CA LEU A 5 -2.42 -7.59 17.16
C LEU A 5 -1.67 -7.31 18.47
N HIS A 6 -0.40 -7.70 18.54
CA HIS A 6 0.40 -7.59 19.75
C HIS A 6 1.48 -6.50 19.65
N ASN A 7 1.61 -5.83 18.51
CA ASN A 7 2.62 -4.82 18.25
C ASN A 7 4.07 -5.30 18.41
N PHE A 8 4.34 -6.58 18.18
CA PHE A 8 5.70 -7.11 18.16
C PHE A 8 6.34 -6.93 16.79
N ILE A 9 7.61 -6.54 16.78
CA ILE A 9 8.43 -6.53 15.57
C ILE A 9 8.76 -7.98 15.24
N ILE A 10 8.24 -8.49 14.13
CA ILE A 10 8.40 -9.89 13.71
C ILE A 10 9.47 -10.06 12.63
N ALA A 11 9.83 -8.98 11.93
CA ALA A 11 10.88 -9.01 10.93
C ALA A 11 11.49 -7.62 10.75
N SER A 12 12.77 -7.57 10.39
CA SER A 12 13.44 -6.34 9.98
C SER A 12 14.45 -6.68 8.91
N GLU A 13 14.55 -5.85 7.87
CA GLU A 13 15.53 -6.03 6.81
C GLU A 13 16.24 -4.71 6.53
N VAL A 14 17.54 -4.77 6.30
CA VAL A 14 18.37 -3.59 6.01
C VAL A 14 18.90 -3.73 4.61
N THR A 15 18.50 -2.80 3.75
CA THR A 15 18.93 -2.77 2.35
C THR A 15 19.61 -1.45 2.02
N ALA A 16 20.33 -1.44 0.90
CA ALA A 16 20.83 -0.19 0.34
C ALA A 16 19.66 0.76 0.01
N ALA A 17 19.89 2.07 0.10
CA ALA A 17 18.86 3.09 -0.05
C ALA A 17 18.23 3.15 -1.46
N ASN A 18 18.93 2.65 -2.48
CA ASN A 18 18.44 2.55 -3.85
C ASN A 18 17.49 1.37 -4.08
N ILE A 19 17.39 0.43 -3.14
CA ILE A 19 16.50 -0.73 -3.25
C ILE A 19 15.15 -0.35 -2.62
N PRO A 20 14.07 -0.24 -3.40
CA PRO A 20 12.78 0.16 -2.87
C PRO A 20 12.11 -0.99 -2.11
N GLY A 21 11.40 -0.67 -1.02
CA GLY A 21 10.79 -1.66 -0.13
C GLY A 21 9.85 -2.65 -0.82
N HIS A 22 9.13 -2.24 -1.87
CA HIS A 22 8.24 -3.13 -2.63
C HIS A 22 8.98 -4.27 -3.38
N GLN A 23 10.30 -4.17 -3.57
CA GLN A 23 11.11 -5.27 -4.11
C GLN A 23 11.56 -6.25 -3.02
N VAL A 24 11.75 -5.76 -1.79
CA VAL A 24 12.28 -6.53 -0.65
C VAL A 24 11.18 -7.32 0.06
N LEU A 25 10.03 -6.69 0.27
CA LEU A 25 8.94 -7.22 1.10
C LEU A 25 8.41 -8.60 0.65
N PRO A 26 8.30 -8.95 -0.65
CA PRO A 26 7.86 -10.29 -1.05
C PRO A 26 8.74 -11.41 -0.50
N ALA A 27 10.07 -11.27 -0.58
CA ALA A 27 11.00 -12.27 -0.05
C ALA A 27 10.90 -12.37 1.48
N GLN A 28 10.71 -11.23 2.15
CA GLN A 28 10.49 -11.20 3.60
C GLN A 28 9.18 -11.91 4.01
N LEU A 29 8.11 -11.77 3.23
CA LEU A 29 6.85 -12.49 3.46
C LEU A 29 7.01 -14.00 3.27
N ASP A 30 7.79 -14.41 2.27
CA ASP A 30 8.05 -15.83 1.99
C ASP A 30 8.84 -16.47 3.14
N HIS A 31 9.83 -15.75 3.70
CA HIS A 31 10.57 -16.19 4.89
C HIS A 31 9.68 -16.25 6.15
N LEU A 32 8.81 -15.25 6.35
CA LEU A 32 7.85 -15.29 7.46
C LEU A 32 6.87 -16.46 7.34
N ARG A 33 6.46 -16.83 6.12
CA ARG A 33 5.65 -18.03 5.89
C ARG A 33 6.40 -19.29 6.30
N GLU A 34 7.70 -19.40 5.99
CA GLU A 34 8.51 -20.55 6.42
C GLU A 34 8.58 -20.65 7.95
N LEU A 35 8.72 -19.53 8.64
CA LEU A 35 8.78 -19.49 10.11
C LEU A 35 7.43 -19.78 10.78
N PHE A 36 6.32 -19.25 10.23
CA PHE A 36 4.98 -19.33 10.86
C PHE A 36 4.06 -20.38 10.22
N GLY A 37 4.53 -21.10 9.20
CA GLY A 37 3.76 -22.09 8.44
C GLY A 37 2.66 -21.53 7.53
N ARG A 38 2.45 -20.20 7.51
CA ARG A 38 1.40 -19.54 6.70
C ARG A 38 1.74 -18.08 6.39
N TYR A 39 1.16 -17.55 5.31
CA TYR A 39 1.15 -16.11 5.06
C TYR A 39 0.24 -15.40 6.06
N CYS A 40 0.50 -14.11 6.29
CA CYS A 40 -0.45 -13.25 6.99
C CYS A 40 -1.74 -13.11 6.15
N THR A 41 -2.88 -12.97 6.82
CA THR A 41 -4.16 -12.74 6.15
C THR A 41 -4.24 -11.33 5.56
N GLU A 42 -3.64 -10.36 6.25
CA GLU A 42 -3.77 -8.94 5.98
C GLU A 42 -2.44 -8.22 6.11
N ILE A 43 -2.28 -7.14 5.34
CA ILE A 43 -1.12 -6.27 5.40
C ILE A 43 -1.50 -4.80 5.18
N ALA A 44 -0.90 -3.90 5.96
CA ALA A 44 -1.05 -2.46 5.83
C ALA A 44 0.29 -1.81 5.47
N LEU A 45 0.33 -1.07 4.35
CA LEU A 45 1.53 -0.52 3.76
C LEU A 45 1.38 0.97 3.43
N ASP A 46 2.52 1.66 3.35
CA ASP A 46 2.58 3.06 2.90
C ASP A 46 2.43 3.19 1.37
N SER A 47 2.41 4.44 0.89
CA SER A 47 2.21 4.74 -0.53
C SER A 47 3.41 4.41 -1.43
N GLY A 48 4.59 4.15 -0.86
CA GLY A 48 5.79 3.66 -1.56
C GLY A 48 5.66 2.23 -2.08
N TYR A 49 4.70 1.46 -1.54
CA TYR A 49 4.35 0.12 -2.01
C TYR A 49 3.30 0.12 -3.13
N TYR A 50 2.85 1.29 -3.60
CA TYR A 50 1.85 1.41 -4.67
C TYR A 50 2.42 1.08 -6.06
N ASN A 51 2.75 -0.20 -6.28
CA ASN A 51 3.34 -0.72 -7.51
C ASN A 51 2.58 -1.97 -7.99
N ALA A 52 2.13 -1.98 -9.25
CA ALA A 52 1.29 -3.06 -9.78
C ALA A 52 1.92 -4.46 -9.69
N ARG A 53 3.22 -4.60 -9.98
CA ARG A 53 3.89 -5.91 -9.92
C ARG A 53 3.94 -6.43 -8.49
N PHE A 54 4.21 -5.54 -7.54
CA PHE A 54 4.17 -5.88 -6.12
C PHE A 54 2.75 -6.26 -5.68
N ILE A 55 1.74 -5.48 -6.05
CA ILE A 55 0.34 -5.76 -5.69
C ILE A 55 -0.09 -7.13 -6.23
N LYS A 56 0.22 -7.44 -7.50
CA LYS A 56 -0.06 -8.77 -8.07
C LYS A 56 0.59 -9.90 -7.27
N LYS A 57 1.83 -9.72 -6.80
CA LYS A 57 2.54 -10.70 -5.95
C LYS A 57 1.85 -10.88 -4.59
N ILE A 58 1.28 -9.82 -4.02
CA ILE A 58 0.53 -9.89 -2.76
C ILE A 58 -0.81 -10.60 -2.96
N PHE A 59 -1.53 -10.27 -4.02
CA PHE A 59 -2.82 -10.91 -4.34
C PHE A 59 -2.66 -12.39 -4.72
N SER A 60 -1.60 -12.77 -5.43
CA SER A 60 -1.32 -14.18 -5.73
C SER A 60 -1.05 -15.02 -4.48
N ARG A 61 -0.66 -14.38 -3.37
CA ARG A 61 -0.48 -15.00 -2.05
C ARG A 61 -1.76 -14.99 -1.21
N LYS A 62 -2.89 -14.52 -1.77
CA LYS A 62 -4.20 -14.38 -1.11
C LYS A 62 -4.17 -13.49 0.13
N ILE A 63 -3.30 -12.48 0.14
CA ILE A 63 -3.17 -11.52 1.24
C ILE A 63 -4.04 -10.30 0.94
N PHE A 64 -4.91 -9.92 1.85
CA PHE A 64 -5.68 -8.68 1.77
C PHE A 64 -4.77 -7.48 2.07
N ALA A 65 -4.75 -6.48 1.19
CA ALA A 65 -3.79 -5.39 1.26
C ALA A 65 -4.49 -4.01 1.39
N TYR A 66 -4.12 -3.29 2.45
CA TYR A 66 -4.28 -1.85 2.50
C TYR A 66 -2.95 -1.20 2.07
N ILE A 67 -2.96 -0.43 0.99
CA ILE A 67 -1.83 0.40 0.58
C ILE A 67 -2.31 1.85 0.51
N ALA A 68 -1.62 2.76 1.20
CA ALA A 68 -1.98 4.17 1.15
C ALA A 68 -1.93 4.71 -0.29
N TYR A 69 -2.95 5.48 -0.66
CA TYR A 69 -3.04 6.04 -2.00
C TYR A 69 -2.02 7.16 -2.18
N ARG A 70 -1.21 7.07 -3.22
CA ARG A 70 -0.33 8.16 -3.65
C ARG A 70 -1.13 9.12 -4.54
N ARG A 71 -1.38 10.34 -4.06
CA ARG A 71 -2.00 11.38 -4.88
C ARG A 71 -0.97 11.90 -5.88
N ILE A 72 -1.10 11.52 -7.13
CA ILE A 72 -0.33 12.11 -8.23
C ILE A 72 -1.06 13.39 -8.62
N PRO A 73 -0.41 14.57 -8.61
CA PRO A 73 -1.03 15.79 -9.11
C PRO A 73 -1.28 15.61 -10.62
N VAL A 74 -2.54 15.68 -11.03
CA VAL A 74 -2.93 15.54 -12.44
C VAL A 74 -3.47 16.87 -12.93
N LYS A 75 -2.94 17.35 -14.05
CA LYS A 75 -3.46 18.51 -14.79
C LYS A 75 -4.68 18.10 -15.63
N GLU A 76 -5.73 17.59 -14.96
CA GLU A 76 -7.01 17.18 -15.55
C GLU A 76 -8.12 18.14 -15.12
N HIS A 77 -9.10 18.37 -16.01
CA HIS A 77 -10.27 19.19 -15.70
C HIS A 77 -11.10 18.56 -14.56
N PRO A 78 -11.58 19.32 -13.55
CA PRO A 78 -12.30 18.76 -12.39
C PRO A 78 -13.53 17.93 -12.74
N GLN A 79 -14.28 18.32 -13.77
CA GLN A 79 -15.51 17.66 -14.25
C GLN A 79 -15.25 16.59 -15.32
N CYS A 80 -14.00 16.43 -15.75
CA CYS A 80 -13.62 15.38 -16.67
C CYS A 80 -12.27 14.80 -16.22
N ARG A 81 -12.31 13.97 -15.19
CA ARG A 81 -11.17 13.20 -14.69
C ARG A 81 -11.18 11.81 -15.25
N ARG A 82 -10.02 11.17 -15.33
CA ARG A 82 -9.88 9.76 -15.75
C ARG A 82 -10.83 8.81 -15.01
N THR A 83 -11.06 9.06 -13.71
CA THR A 83 -11.94 8.23 -12.87
C THR A 83 -13.43 8.38 -13.19
N GLN A 84 -13.82 9.42 -13.95
CA GLN A 84 -15.20 9.66 -14.37
C GLN A 84 -15.50 9.06 -15.75
N PHE A 85 -14.50 8.50 -16.44
CA PHE A 85 -14.73 7.76 -17.68
C PHE A 85 -15.37 6.42 -17.35
N ARG A 86 -16.42 6.06 -18.09
CA ARG A 86 -17.14 4.80 -17.93
C ARG A 86 -16.66 3.80 -18.98
N ARG A 87 -16.29 2.58 -18.55
CA ARG A 87 -16.02 1.46 -19.47
C ARG A 87 -17.36 0.99 -20.05
N ILE A 88 -17.51 1.00 -21.37
CA ILE A 88 -18.70 0.50 -22.07
C ILE A 88 -18.43 -0.92 -22.59
N LYS A 89 -17.27 -1.11 -23.24
CA LYS A 89 -16.73 -2.41 -23.66
C LYS A 89 -15.23 -2.43 -23.32
N GLU A 90 -14.53 -3.52 -23.63
CA GLU A 90 -13.09 -3.61 -23.39
C GLU A 90 -12.30 -2.50 -24.10
N ASP A 91 -12.61 -2.29 -25.38
CA ASP A 91 -11.92 -1.32 -26.23
C ASP A 91 -12.64 0.03 -26.34
N LEU A 92 -13.66 0.26 -25.52
CA LEU A 92 -14.52 1.44 -25.61
C LEU A 92 -14.83 2.04 -24.24
N TYR A 93 -14.44 3.31 -24.08
CA TYR A 93 -14.78 4.15 -22.94
C TYR A 93 -15.68 5.30 -23.37
N ALA A 94 -16.49 5.81 -22.46
CA ALA A 94 -17.25 7.04 -22.63
C ALA A 94 -16.76 8.10 -21.63
N CYS A 95 -16.57 9.33 -22.10
CA CYS A 95 -16.28 10.46 -21.21
C CYS A 95 -17.56 10.95 -20.51
N PRO A 96 -17.46 11.85 -19.50
CA PRO A 96 -18.63 12.43 -18.83
C PRO A 96 -19.59 13.19 -19.74
N CYS A 97 -19.12 13.69 -20.90
CA CYS A 97 -19.98 14.31 -21.92
C CYS A 97 -20.63 13.29 -22.87
N GLY A 98 -20.43 11.98 -22.68
CA GLY A 98 -20.97 10.94 -23.55
C GLY A 98 -20.15 10.63 -24.81
N VAL A 99 -19.03 11.33 -25.06
CA VAL A 99 -18.18 11.09 -26.23
C VAL A 99 -17.47 9.73 -26.11
N PRO A 100 -17.50 8.89 -27.15
CA PRO A 100 -16.81 7.59 -27.17
C PRO A 100 -15.30 7.74 -27.40
N PHE A 101 -14.52 6.89 -26.72
CA PHE A 101 -13.07 6.80 -26.75
C PHE A 101 -12.68 5.36 -27.10
N TYR A 102 -12.09 5.17 -28.28
CA TYR A 102 -11.70 3.87 -28.81
C TYR A 102 -10.25 3.56 -28.53
N TYR A 103 -9.93 2.30 -28.28
CA TYR A 103 -8.56 1.83 -28.14
C TYR A 103 -7.74 2.17 -29.40
N ARG A 104 -6.52 2.66 -29.19
CA ARG A 104 -5.59 3.00 -30.28
C ARG A 104 -4.31 2.19 -30.23
N THR A 105 -3.64 2.19 -29.08
CA THR A 105 -2.34 1.54 -28.95
C THR A 105 -1.95 1.36 -27.49
N THR A 106 -0.93 0.55 -27.24
CA THR A 106 -0.27 0.42 -25.95
C THR A 106 1.12 1.03 -26.04
N THR A 107 1.38 2.02 -25.20
CA THR A 107 2.68 2.70 -25.14
C THR A 107 3.76 1.80 -24.54
N ARG A 108 5.02 2.02 -24.92
CA ARG A 108 6.19 1.36 -24.30
C ARG A 108 6.26 1.54 -22.78
N LYS A 109 5.64 2.59 -22.26
CA LYS A 109 5.53 2.90 -20.81
C LYS A 109 4.43 2.09 -20.10
N GLY A 110 3.77 1.14 -20.77
CA GLY A 110 2.76 0.27 -20.17
C GLY A 110 1.43 0.97 -19.92
N SER A 111 0.98 1.81 -20.86
CA SER A 111 -0.36 2.42 -20.81
C SER A 111 -1.12 2.23 -22.11
N HIS A 112 -2.37 1.78 -22.01
CA HIS A 112 -3.34 1.76 -23.09
C HIS A 112 -3.83 3.19 -23.38
N GLU A 113 -3.78 3.60 -24.64
CA GLU A 113 -4.29 4.87 -25.11
C GLU A 113 -5.64 4.70 -25.81
N PHE A 114 -6.61 5.50 -25.40
CA PHE A 114 -7.91 5.60 -26.03
C PHE A 114 -8.12 7.02 -26.55
N LYS A 115 -8.65 7.16 -27.76
CA LYS A 115 -8.88 8.45 -28.41
C LYS A 115 -10.32 8.54 -28.94
N PRO A 116 -10.94 9.72 -28.87
CA PRO A 116 -12.22 9.95 -29.54
C PRO A 116 -12.01 10.11 -31.05
N PRO A 117 -13.11 10.12 -31.84
CA PRO A 117 -13.06 10.58 -33.22
C PRO A 117 -12.48 12.00 -33.31
N LYS A 118 -11.79 12.32 -34.41
CA LYS A 118 -11.15 13.62 -34.59
C LYS A 118 -12.18 14.76 -34.50
N GLY A 119 -11.85 15.82 -33.76
CA GLY A 119 -12.70 17.00 -33.58
C GLY A 119 -13.79 16.84 -32.52
N SER A 120 -13.90 15.68 -31.87
CA SER A 120 -14.96 15.44 -30.86
C SER A 120 -14.83 16.31 -29.60
N CYS A 121 -13.65 16.86 -29.34
CA CYS A 121 -13.43 17.80 -28.23
C CYS A 121 -13.50 19.28 -28.66
N GLN A 122 -13.80 19.58 -29.92
CA GLN A 122 -13.93 20.95 -30.40
C GLN A 122 -15.15 21.61 -29.75
N GLY A 123 -14.93 22.71 -29.01
CA GLY A 123 -15.99 23.34 -28.21
C GLY A 123 -16.40 22.60 -26.94
N CYS A 124 -15.69 21.52 -26.55
CA CYS A 124 -16.00 20.81 -25.31
C CYS A 124 -15.63 21.68 -24.09
N PRO A 125 -16.54 21.88 -23.12
CA PRO A 125 -16.27 22.70 -21.93
C PRO A 125 -15.16 22.12 -21.05
N PHE A 126 -14.81 20.84 -21.23
CA PHE A 126 -13.80 20.13 -20.44
C PHE A 126 -12.52 19.85 -21.22
N ALA A 127 -12.38 20.41 -22.43
CA ALA A 127 -11.15 20.30 -23.20
C ALA A 127 -10.01 21.02 -22.47
N LYS A 128 -8.84 20.37 -22.40
CA LYS A 128 -7.67 20.95 -21.74
C LYS A 128 -7.04 22.08 -22.56
N LYS A 129 -7.13 21.97 -23.88
CA LYS A 129 -6.72 22.97 -24.85
C LYS A 129 -7.77 23.06 -25.95
N PRO A 130 -8.11 24.27 -26.42
CA PRO A 130 -8.97 24.43 -27.60
C PRO A 130 -8.36 23.71 -28.80
N GLY A 131 -9.18 22.95 -29.54
CA GLY A 131 -8.77 22.29 -30.79
C GLY A 131 -7.94 21.00 -30.65
N GLU A 132 -7.63 20.55 -29.42
CA GLU A 132 -6.93 19.26 -29.21
C GLU A 132 -7.86 18.21 -28.61
N ASP A 133 -7.99 17.07 -29.30
CA ASP A 133 -8.74 15.94 -28.78
C ASP A 133 -8.04 15.31 -27.57
N ARG A 134 -8.83 15.07 -26.53
CA ARG A 134 -8.33 14.45 -25.31
C ARG A 134 -7.90 13.00 -25.57
N VAL A 135 -6.82 12.60 -24.91
CA VAL A 135 -6.38 11.19 -24.88
C VAL A 135 -6.59 10.63 -23.48
N LEU A 136 -7.29 9.50 -23.39
CA LEU A 136 -7.44 8.73 -22.15
C LEU A 136 -6.28 7.73 -22.06
N ARG A 137 -5.52 7.77 -20.96
CA ARG A 137 -4.41 6.85 -20.69
C ARG A 137 -4.69 5.99 -19.47
N LEU A 138 -4.87 4.69 -19.67
CA LEU A 138 -5.06 3.70 -18.61
C LEU A 138 -3.81 2.84 -18.49
N SER A 139 -3.45 2.44 -17.26
CA SER A 139 -2.34 1.51 -17.08
C SER A 139 -2.74 0.11 -17.56
N ILE A 140 -1.81 -0.66 -18.13
CA ILE A 140 -2.01 -2.10 -18.40
C ILE A 140 -2.33 -2.91 -17.12
N HIS A 141 -2.12 -2.32 -15.95
CA HIS A 141 -2.41 -2.92 -14.65
C HIS A 141 -3.59 -2.24 -13.95
N GLN A 142 -4.46 -1.55 -14.71
CA GLN A 142 -5.58 -0.79 -14.15
C GLN A 142 -6.51 -1.68 -13.30
N GLU A 143 -6.73 -2.93 -13.70
CA GLU A 143 -7.56 -3.89 -12.95
C GLU A 143 -6.97 -4.20 -11.57
N THR A 144 -5.67 -4.48 -11.49
CA THR A 144 -4.96 -4.66 -10.22
C THR A 144 -5.08 -3.43 -9.31
N TYR A 145 -4.99 -2.22 -9.88
CA TYR A 145 -5.18 -1.00 -9.11
C TYR A 145 -6.63 -0.79 -8.67
N ASN A 146 -7.60 -1.22 -9.47
CA ASN A 146 -9.02 -1.16 -9.14
C ASN A 146 -9.36 -2.11 -8.00
N GLU A 147 -8.86 -3.35 -8.05
CA GLU A 147 -9.02 -4.35 -6.99
C GLU A 147 -8.40 -3.86 -5.67
N LEU A 148 -7.16 -3.35 -5.71
CA LEU A 148 -6.55 -2.71 -4.54
C LEU A 148 -7.37 -1.53 -4.03
N ARG A 149 -7.94 -0.72 -4.92
CA ARG A 149 -8.82 0.40 -4.53
C ARG A 149 -10.08 -0.11 -3.83
N GLN A 150 -10.67 -1.20 -4.29
CA GLN A 150 -11.83 -1.83 -3.65
C GLN A 150 -11.47 -2.32 -2.24
N GLN A 151 -10.37 -3.07 -2.08
CA GLN A 151 -9.88 -3.51 -0.76
C GLN A 151 -9.60 -2.32 0.16
N ARG A 152 -8.94 -1.26 -0.35
CA ARG A 152 -8.63 -0.06 0.44
C ARG A 152 -9.87 0.71 0.91
N LEU A 153 -10.94 0.73 0.11
CA LEU A 153 -12.18 1.45 0.41
C LEU A 153 -13.19 0.62 1.21
N SER A 154 -13.01 -0.69 1.30
CA SER A 154 -13.85 -1.57 2.11
C SER A 154 -13.75 -1.23 3.60
N LEU A 155 -14.71 -1.72 4.39
CA LEU A 155 -14.68 -1.57 5.85
C LEU A 155 -13.35 -2.09 6.42
N ARG A 156 -12.89 -3.25 5.96
CA ARG A 156 -11.63 -3.84 6.43
C ARG A 156 -10.42 -2.98 6.07
N GLY A 157 -10.37 -2.42 4.86
CA GLY A 157 -9.31 -1.49 4.47
C GLY A 157 -9.29 -0.22 5.33
N LYS A 158 -10.46 0.29 5.74
CA LYS A 158 -10.57 1.44 6.66
C LYS A 158 -10.07 1.09 8.07
N ILE A 159 -10.32 -0.12 8.57
CA ILE A 159 -9.80 -0.61 9.85
C ILE A 159 -8.27 -0.72 9.80
N LEU A 160 -7.71 -1.33 8.75
CA LEU A 160 -6.25 -1.40 8.60
C LEU A 160 -5.60 -0.02 8.55
N ARG A 161 -6.27 0.96 7.92
CA ARG A 161 -5.83 2.36 7.92
C ARG A 161 -5.80 2.96 9.33
N SER A 162 -6.81 2.70 10.17
CA SER A 162 -6.88 3.29 11.52
C SER A 162 -5.90 2.64 12.49
N VAL A 163 -5.56 1.37 12.28
CA VAL A 163 -4.60 0.62 13.12
C VAL A 163 -3.14 0.94 12.75
N ARG A 164 -2.84 1.34 11.51
CA ARG A 164 -1.45 1.60 11.07
C ARG A 164 -0.67 2.63 11.93
N PRO A 165 -1.26 3.77 12.35
CA PRO A 165 -0.57 4.76 13.19
C PRO A 165 -0.17 4.22 14.57
N SER A 166 -1.02 3.41 15.20
CA SER A 166 -0.77 2.87 16.55
C SER A 166 0.14 1.65 16.57
N THR A 167 0.46 1.09 15.41
CA THR A 167 1.23 -0.16 15.28
C THR A 167 2.60 0.11 14.66
N VAL A 168 2.72 -0.03 13.34
CA VAL A 168 3.98 0.06 12.61
C VAL A 168 4.57 1.46 12.62
N GLU A 169 3.76 2.52 12.45
CA GLU A 169 4.26 3.90 12.45
C GLU A 169 4.79 4.30 13.83
N LEU A 170 4.09 3.92 14.91
CA LEU A 170 4.55 4.12 16.28
C LEU A 170 5.85 3.38 16.56
N SER A 171 5.96 2.11 16.14
CA SER A 171 7.21 1.34 16.30
C SER A 171 8.38 1.97 15.54
N PHE A 172 8.16 2.46 14.32
CA PHE A 172 9.18 3.20 13.57
C PHE A 172 9.57 4.51 14.27
N ALA A 173 8.60 5.26 14.81
CA ALA A 173 8.87 6.49 15.55
C ALA A 173 9.72 6.23 16.80
N HIS A 174 9.37 5.21 17.60
CA HIS A 174 10.18 4.80 18.76
C HIS A 174 11.59 4.38 18.35
N SER A 175 11.70 3.61 17.26
CA SER A 175 13.01 3.18 16.77
C SER A 175 13.91 4.37 16.41
N LYS A 176 13.32 5.40 15.78
CA LYS A 176 14.02 6.60 15.32
C LYS A 176 14.41 7.51 16.48
N GLU A 177 13.45 7.84 17.34
CA GLU A 177 13.61 8.89 18.36
C GLU A 177 14.18 8.35 19.68
N LEU A 178 13.81 7.13 20.09
CA LEU A 178 14.22 6.56 21.39
C LEU A 178 15.37 5.56 21.30
N HIS A 179 15.60 4.97 20.12
CA HIS A 179 16.58 3.90 19.92
C HIS A 179 17.67 4.24 18.90
N GLY A 180 17.75 5.51 18.47
CA GLY A 180 18.88 6.01 17.70
C GLY A 180 18.97 5.47 16.27
N LEU A 181 17.86 5.07 15.65
CA LEU A 181 17.80 4.73 14.22
C LEU A 181 17.63 5.95 13.30
N ARG A 182 17.78 7.18 13.82
CA ARG A 182 17.81 8.39 12.98
C ARG A 182 18.99 8.41 12.02
N TYR A 183 20.11 7.78 12.42
CA TYR A 183 21.31 7.63 11.62
C TYR A 183 21.88 6.21 11.76
N ALA A 184 22.56 5.73 10.71
CA ALA A 184 23.35 4.52 10.80
C ALA A 184 24.59 4.80 11.67
N ARG A 185 24.73 4.09 12.79
CA ARG A 185 25.89 4.27 13.70
C ARG A 185 27.15 3.57 13.19
N TYR A 186 26.96 2.53 12.38
CA TYR A 186 28.04 1.72 11.84
C TYR A 186 28.12 1.83 10.32
N ARG A 187 29.32 1.62 9.79
CA ARG A 187 29.55 1.48 8.34
C ARG A 187 29.36 0.03 7.92
N GLY A 188 28.66 -0.18 6.80
CA GLY A 188 28.40 -1.49 6.20
C GLY A 188 27.06 -2.11 6.62
N VAL A 189 26.39 -2.74 5.65
CA VAL A 189 25.02 -3.29 5.79
C VAL A 189 24.91 -4.27 6.95
N GLN A 190 25.89 -5.16 7.12
CA GLN A 190 25.85 -6.18 8.18
C GLN A 190 25.86 -5.57 9.59
N LYS A 191 26.72 -4.57 9.83
CA LYS A 191 26.78 -3.90 11.14
C LYS A 191 25.52 -3.07 11.43
N VAL A 192 24.97 -2.41 10.42
CA VAL A 192 23.69 -1.71 10.55
C VAL A 192 22.54 -2.70 10.79
N LYS A 193 22.56 -3.88 10.14
CA LYS A 193 21.60 -4.95 10.40
C LYS A 193 21.64 -5.40 11.85
N THR A 194 22.82 -5.57 12.44
CA THR A 194 22.96 -5.83 13.89
C THR A 194 22.30 -4.73 14.74
N GLN A 195 22.55 -3.45 14.44
CA GLN A 195 21.92 -2.33 15.16
C GLN A 195 20.39 -2.39 15.10
N VAL A 196 19.82 -2.63 13.91
CA VAL A 196 18.38 -2.71 13.69
C VAL A 196 17.77 -3.92 14.41
N LEU A 197 18.41 -5.08 14.33
CA LEU A 197 17.96 -6.30 15.02
C LEU A 197 17.96 -6.10 16.55
N MET A 198 19.05 -5.58 17.12
CA MET A 198 19.14 -5.29 18.55
C MET A 198 18.07 -4.29 19.00
N THR A 199 17.79 -3.27 18.18
CA THR A 199 16.73 -2.30 18.44
C THR A 199 15.34 -2.96 18.45
N GLY A 200 15.08 -3.88 17.50
CA GLY A 200 13.84 -4.63 17.46
C GLY A 200 13.66 -5.55 18.67
N ILE A 201 14.72 -6.27 19.06
CA ILE A 201 14.75 -7.13 20.25
C ILE A 201 14.44 -6.32 21.51
N ILE A 202 15.12 -5.19 21.72
CA ILE A 202 14.91 -4.35 22.91
C ILE A 202 13.48 -3.80 22.97
N GLN A 203 12.92 -3.37 21.84
CA GLN A 203 11.52 -2.91 21.80
C GLN A 203 10.53 -4.02 22.15
N ASN A 204 10.75 -5.22 21.60
CA ASN A 204 9.95 -6.39 21.93
C ASN A 204 10.07 -6.76 23.42
N LEU A 205 11.28 -6.73 24.00
CA LEU A 205 11.51 -7.00 25.42
C LEU A 205 10.84 -5.98 26.34
N LYS A 206 10.96 -4.68 26.04
CA LYS A 206 10.26 -3.62 26.79
C LYS A 206 8.74 -3.84 26.78
N LYS A 207 8.20 -4.23 25.63
CA LYS A 207 6.78 -4.54 25.49
C LYS A 207 6.39 -5.76 26.29
N TRP A 208 7.14 -6.85 26.16
CA TRP A 208 6.90 -8.09 26.88
C TRP A 208 6.95 -7.88 28.40
N ALA A 209 7.93 -7.13 28.91
CA ALA A 209 8.02 -6.77 30.33
C ALA A 209 6.77 -6.00 30.80
N LYS A 210 6.29 -5.03 30.01
CA LYS A 210 5.03 -4.31 30.30
C LYS A 210 3.83 -5.25 30.34
N LEU A 211 3.69 -6.13 29.35
CA LEU A 211 2.60 -7.12 29.29
C LEU A 211 2.64 -8.06 30.50
N ARG A 212 3.82 -8.56 30.88
CA ARG A 212 4.01 -9.39 32.08
C ARG A 212 3.66 -8.65 33.36
N SER A 213 4.00 -7.36 33.48
CA SER A 213 3.65 -6.56 34.64
C SER A 213 2.13 -6.36 34.77
N LEU A 214 1.43 -6.15 33.65
CA LEU A 214 -0.03 -6.04 33.63
C LEU A 214 -0.71 -7.36 34.02
N GLN A 215 -0.18 -8.49 33.54
CA GLN A 215 -0.68 -9.82 33.92
C GLN A 215 -0.57 -10.07 35.44
N LYS A 216 0.51 -9.60 36.09
CA LYS A 216 0.69 -9.75 37.54
C LYS A 216 -0.36 -9.02 38.38
N ILE A 217 -0.96 -7.95 37.86
CA ILE A 217 -2.02 -7.18 38.51
C ILE A 217 -3.42 -7.57 38.03
N GLY A 218 -3.55 -8.75 37.38
CA GLY A 218 -4.82 -9.30 36.91
C GLY A 218 -5.35 -8.70 35.59
N LEU A 219 -4.58 -7.83 34.92
CA LEU A 219 -4.97 -7.29 33.62
C LEU A 219 -4.47 -8.19 32.49
N HIS A 220 -5.39 -8.99 31.95
CA HIS A 220 -5.15 -9.83 30.79
C HIS A 220 -5.53 -9.09 29.50
N LEU A 221 -4.52 -8.75 28.69
CA LEU A 221 -4.75 -8.27 27.33
C LEU A 221 -5.05 -9.47 26.43
N THR A 222 -6.29 -9.96 26.45
CA THR A 222 -6.75 -11.04 25.56
C THR A 222 -7.23 -10.48 24.23
N SER A 223 -6.95 -11.21 23.15
CA SER A 223 -7.51 -10.94 21.81
C SER A 223 -8.98 -11.34 21.69
N HIS A 224 -9.51 -12.08 22.65
CA HIS A 224 -10.92 -12.39 22.76
C HIS A 224 -11.63 -11.23 23.44
N ILE A 225 -12.63 -10.67 22.78
CA ILE A 225 -13.70 -9.95 23.46
C ILE A 225 -14.23 -10.96 24.49
N ILE A 226 -14.08 -10.65 25.77
CA ILE A 226 -14.76 -11.40 26.81
C ILE A 226 -16.24 -11.09 26.60
N GLU A 227 -16.92 -11.88 25.79
CA GLU A 227 -18.38 -11.97 25.85
C GLU A 227 -18.68 -12.53 27.22
N GLY A 228 -18.93 -11.63 28.17
CA GLY A 228 -19.31 -11.99 29.52
C GLY A 228 -20.59 -12.81 29.45
N SER A 229 -20.49 -14.10 29.78
CA SER A 229 -21.61 -14.88 30.26
C SER A 229 -22.07 -14.28 31.58
N VAL A 230 -23.15 -13.50 31.52
CA VAL A 230 -24.07 -13.25 32.64
C VAL A 230 -25.25 -14.18 32.45
#